data_AF-A0A958P7B8-F1
#
_entry.id   AF-A0A958P7B8-F1
#
_cell.length_a   1.000
_cell.length_b   1.000
_cell.length_c   1.000
_cell.angle_alpha   90.00
_cell.angle_beta   90.00
_cell.angle_gamma   90.00
#
_symmetry.space_group_name_H-M   'P 1'
#
loop_
_entity.id
_entity.type
_entity.pdbx_description
1 polymer ?
#
loop_
_entity_poly.entity_id
_entity_poly.type
_entity_poly.pdbx_seq_one_letter_code
_entity_poly.pdbx_strand_id
1 'polypeptide(L)'
;VEGWEPELIISNNDFSQDYSAALEGLKTPINPPRDLGWHIRRKSDFFKNYNRLAGEFAEIIGEPNWTFSVATEVFEGFDVNSEESREKLAQRTDAALQFIRDQYRERGIEGHPHAFIKNNSGTYGLGVVQVSSGDDVRSWSYKARKKMKAAKGGGSISEVIIQEGVPTTLKQDDATAEPALYMVGCQLAGGFLRTHDKKGPEESLNSPGAVYKRLCVSDLAINISGCPMENVYGWIAKLGFLAIGLEARDKNINSGRTTPLLEPC
;
A
#
# COMPACT_ATOMS: atom_id res chain seq x y z
N VAL A 1 11.20 -18.59 26.52
CA VAL A 1 11.39 -20.02 26.80
C VAL A 1 12.50 -20.09 27.82
N GLU A 2 12.25 -20.71 28.97
CA GLU A 2 13.24 -20.75 30.05
C GLU A 2 14.52 -21.43 29.56
N GLY A 3 15.67 -20.80 29.81
CA GLY A 3 16.98 -21.29 29.37
C GLY A 3 17.29 -21.17 27.87
N TRP A 4 16.44 -20.49 27.08
CA TRP A 4 16.71 -20.26 25.65
C TRP A 4 16.94 -18.79 25.34
N GLU A 5 18.09 -18.49 24.74
CA GLU A 5 18.49 -17.16 24.28
C GLU A 5 18.54 -17.15 22.74
N PRO A 6 17.50 -16.63 22.05
CA PRO A 6 17.52 -16.55 20.60
C PRO A 6 18.57 -15.54 20.11
N GLU A 7 19.24 -15.88 19.02
CA GLU A 7 20.11 -14.96 18.26
C GLU A 7 19.30 -14.01 17.38
N LEU A 8 18.07 -14.38 17.00
CA LEU A 8 17.15 -13.59 16.18
C LEU A 8 15.70 -13.92 16.54
N ILE A 9 14.87 -12.88 16.61
CA ILE A 9 13.42 -13.00 16.76
C ILE A 9 12.76 -12.65 15.42
N ILE A 10 12.01 -13.59 14.86
CA ILE A 10 11.15 -13.32 13.70
C ILE A 10 9.77 -12.92 14.20
N SER A 11 9.37 -11.69 13.89
CA SER A 11 8.06 -11.17 14.27
C SER A 11 7.07 -11.35 13.12
N ASN A 12 5.94 -12.00 13.41
CA ASN A 12 4.74 -11.92 12.57
C ASN A 12 3.70 -10.92 13.13
N ASN A 13 4.15 -10.00 13.98
CA ASN A 13 3.36 -8.89 14.50
C ASN A 13 3.65 -7.64 13.65
N ASP A 14 2.59 -6.93 13.28
CA ASP A 14 2.64 -5.75 12.43
C ASP A 14 3.00 -4.46 13.17
N PHE A 15 3.19 -4.55 14.50
CA PHE A 15 3.49 -3.45 15.42
C PHE A 15 2.54 -2.26 15.22
N SER A 16 1.25 -2.55 15.13
CA SER A 16 0.17 -1.56 15.06
C SER A 16 -0.10 -0.82 16.39
N GLN A 17 0.54 -1.25 17.47
CA GLN A 17 0.63 -0.54 18.75
C GLN A 17 2.10 -0.28 19.06
N ASP A 18 2.36 0.70 19.92
CA ASP A 18 3.70 0.93 20.46
C ASP A 18 4.04 -0.14 21.50
N TYR A 19 5.15 -0.84 21.28
CA TYR A 19 5.68 -1.89 22.17
C TYR A 19 7.01 -1.48 22.82
N SER A 20 7.41 -0.22 22.75
CA SER A 20 8.72 0.27 23.21
C SER A 20 8.99 -0.09 24.67
N ALA A 21 7.98 0.04 25.55
CA ALA A 21 8.12 -0.33 26.96
C ALA A 21 8.21 -1.86 27.18
N ALA A 22 7.41 -2.64 26.46
CA ALA A 22 7.39 -4.10 26.59
C ALA A 22 8.65 -4.78 26.05
N LEU A 23 9.35 -4.11 25.13
CA LEU A 23 10.57 -4.58 24.49
C LEU A 23 11.81 -3.81 24.96
N GLU A 24 11.68 -3.01 26.02
CA GLU A 24 12.78 -2.25 26.58
C GLU A 24 13.88 -3.21 27.07
N GLY A 25 15.14 -2.90 26.76
CA GLY A 25 16.28 -3.73 27.13
C GLY A 25 16.46 -5.02 26.33
N LEU A 26 15.56 -5.35 25.40
CA LEU A 26 15.75 -6.49 24.50
C LEU A 26 16.97 -6.25 23.59
N LYS A 27 17.99 -7.09 23.76
CA LYS A 27 19.23 -7.04 22.97
C LYS A 27 19.15 -7.86 21.69
N THR A 28 18.33 -8.92 21.69
CA THR A 28 18.14 -9.79 20.53
C THR A 28 17.51 -9.02 19.37
N PRO A 29 18.05 -9.10 18.15
CA PRO A 29 17.43 -8.48 17.00
C PRO A 29 16.02 -9.00 16.72
N ILE A 30 15.15 -8.12 16.23
CA ILE A 30 13.82 -8.48 15.71
C ILE A 30 13.77 -8.15 14.21
N ASN A 31 13.26 -9.10 13.41
CA ASN A 31 12.97 -8.90 12.00
C ASN A 31 11.48 -9.18 11.69
N PRO A 32 10.72 -8.24 11.07
CA PRO A 32 11.12 -6.88 10.72
C PRO A 32 11.36 -5.99 11.94
N PRO A 33 12.21 -4.95 11.83
CA PRO A 33 12.39 -3.97 12.89
C PRO A 33 11.06 -3.34 13.30
N ARG A 34 10.82 -3.21 14.61
CA ARG A 34 9.60 -2.57 15.14
C ARG A 34 9.44 -1.12 14.70
N ASP A 35 10.54 -0.45 14.36
CA ASP A 35 10.57 0.95 13.90
C ASP A 35 9.96 1.10 12.48
N LEU A 36 9.76 -0.02 11.77
CA LEU A 36 8.92 -0.12 10.56
C LEU A 36 7.46 -0.48 10.86
N GLY A 37 7.09 -0.50 12.14
CA GLY A 37 5.77 -0.81 12.62
C GLY A 37 4.73 0.23 12.21
N TRP A 38 3.49 -0.22 12.09
CA TRP A 38 2.41 0.66 11.65
C TRP A 38 2.04 1.80 12.60
N HIS A 39 2.44 1.72 13.87
CA HIS A 39 2.22 2.81 14.82
C HIS A 39 2.98 4.10 14.47
N ILE A 40 4.08 4.00 13.69
CA ILE A 40 4.89 5.15 13.25
C ILE A 40 4.76 5.39 11.74
N ARG A 41 4.61 4.31 10.96
CA ARG A 41 4.65 4.35 9.50
C ARG A 41 3.53 5.20 8.89
N ARG A 42 3.89 5.99 7.87
CA ARG A 42 2.97 6.76 7.02
C ARG A 42 2.86 6.12 5.64
N LYS A 43 1.65 6.05 5.09
CA LYS A 43 1.44 5.56 3.72
C LYS A 43 2.11 6.48 2.68
N SER A 44 2.09 7.78 2.93
CA SER A 44 2.74 8.79 2.09
C SER A 44 4.24 8.53 1.91
N ASP A 45 4.95 8.13 2.96
CA ASP A 45 6.40 7.85 2.89
C ASP A 45 6.69 6.71 1.92
N PHE A 46 5.88 5.65 1.99
CA PHE A 46 5.97 4.53 1.06
C PHE A 46 5.74 4.98 -0.38
N PHE A 47 4.65 5.69 -0.68
CA PHE A 47 4.34 6.10 -2.05
C PHE A 47 5.32 7.14 -2.58
N LYS A 48 5.89 7.99 -1.73
CA LYS A 48 6.99 8.88 -2.10
C LYS A 48 8.21 8.08 -2.57
N ASN A 49 8.65 7.10 -1.78
CA ASN A 49 9.81 6.27 -2.13
C ASN A 49 9.54 5.33 -3.30
N TYR A 50 8.35 4.73 -3.35
CA TYR A 50 7.92 3.89 -4.46
C TYR A 50 7.84 4.66 -5.77
N ASN A 51 7.18 5.82 -5.81
CA ASN A 51 7.05 6.61 -7.05
C ASN A 51 8.41 7.15 -7.54
N ARG A 52 9.35 7.45 -6.62
CA ARG A 52 10.73 7.79 -6.99
C ARG A 52 11.41 6.63 -7.71
N LEU A 53 11.40 5.45 -7.10
CA LEU A 53 11.99 4.23 -7.69
C LEU A 53 11.30 3.81 -8.98
N ALA A 54 9.97 3.93 -9.05
CA ALA A 54 9.19 3.62 -10.24
C ALA A 54 9.54 4.55 -11.40
N GLY A 55 9.79 5.84 -11.12
CA GLY A 55 10.29 6.79 -12.12
C GLY A 55 11.70 6.46 -12.60
N GLU A 56 12.63 6.18 -11.67
CA GLU A 56 14.00 5.73 -12.02
C GLU A 56 13.96 4.45 -12.87
N PHE A 57 13.11 3.49 -12.50
CA PHE A 57 12.92 2.25 -13.25
C PHE A 57 12.34 2.48 -14.65
N ALA A 58 11.31 3.33 -14.76
CA ALA A 58 10.67 3.68 -16.02
C ALA A 58 11.66 4.32 -17.00
N GLU A 59 12.50 5.24 -16.50
CA GLU A 59 13.57 5.87 -17.29
C GLU A 59 14.58 4.84 -17.82
N ILE A 60 15.00 3.89 -16.99
CA ILE A 60 15.95 2.82 -17.38
C ILE A 60 15.39 1.99 -18.55
N ILE A 61 14.09 1.68 -18.54
CA ILE A 61 13.47 0.83 -19.55
C ILE A 61 12.84 1.60 -20.72
N GLY A 62 12.89 2.94 -20.69
CA GLY A 62 12.34 3.80 -21.73
C GLY A 62 10.82 3.88 -21.76
N GLU A 63 10.15 3.70 -20.61
CA GLU A 63 8.69 3.73 -20.47
C GLU A 63 8.21 5.01 -19.75
N PRO A 64 6.96 5.44 -19.95
CA PRO A 64 6.41 6.59 -19.22
C PRO A 64 6.33 6.34 -17.70
N ASN A 65 6.79 7.30 -16.89
CA ASN A 65 6.75 7.22 -15.42
C ASN A 65 5.36 6.91 -14.85
N TRP A 66 4.29 7.42 -15.48
CA TRP A 66 2.91 7.21 -15.03
C TRP A 66 2.50 5.73 -15.07
N THR A 67 3.09 4.92 -15.95
CA THR A 67 2.80 3.49 -16.08
C THR A 67 3.04 2.71 -14.78
N PHE A 68 4.01 3.13 -13.97
CA PHE A 68 4.44 2.39 -12.77
C PHE A 68 4.17 3.13 -11.46
N SER A 69 3.90 4.43 -11.52
CA SER A 69 3.64 5.26 -10.35
C SER A 69 2.14 5.25 -9.99
N VAL A 70 1.86 5.59 -8.75
CA VAL A 70 0.48 5.73 -8.25
C VAL A 70 0.31 7.15 -7.73
N ALA A 71 -0.53 7.96 -8.38
CA ALA A 71 -0.72 9.34 -7.96
C ALA A 71 -1.24 9.37 -6.52
N THR A 72 -0.49 10.03 -5.64
CA THR A 72 -0.77 10.06 -4.20
C THR A 72 -0.49 11.46 -3.67
N GLU A 73 -1.48 12.04 -2.99
CA GLU A 73 -1.42 13.37 -2.42
C GLU A 73 -1.69 13.31 -0.91
N VAL A 74 -0.93 14.06 -0.11
CA VAL A 74 -1.18 14.20 1.34
C VAL A 74 -2.11 15.38 1.59
N PHE A 75 -3.12 15.16 2.43
CA PHE A 75 -4.01 16.18 2.96
C PHE A 75 -3.88 16.23 4.48
N GLU A 76 -3.20 17.28 4.95
CA GLU A 76 -2.97 17.55 6.37
C GLU A 76 -4.14 18.32 7.00
N GLY A 77 -4.22 18.31 8.33
CA GLY A 77 -5.26 19.07 9.05
C GLY A 77 -6.68 18.54 8.78
N PHE A 78 -6.80 17.24 8.50
CA PHE A 78 -8.08 16.60 8.27
C PHE A 78 -8.91 16.56 9.56
N ASP A 79 -10.15 17.03 9.48
CA ASP A 79 -11.18 16.78 10.47
C ASP A 79 -12.49 16.43 9.76
N VAL A 80 -12.88 15.16 9.87
CA VAL A 80 -14.11 14.63 9.27
C VAL A 80 -15.39 15.35 9.75
N ASN A 81 -15.37 15.98 10.93
CA ASN A 81 -16.53 16.69 11.47
C ASN A 81 -16.59 18.15 11.01
N SER A 82 -15.46 18.72 10.58
CA SER A 82 -15.40 20.06 10.01
C SER A 82 -15.92 20.04 8.57
N GLU A 83 -16.96 20.82 8.30
CA GLU A 83 -17.48 21.02 6.95
C GLU A 83 -16.46 21.71 6.05
N GLU A 84 -15.73 22.70 6.57
CA GLU A 84 -14.64 23.38 5.86
C GLU A 84 -13.51 22.41 5.48
N SER A 85 -13.11 21.52 6.41
CA SER A 85 -12.08 20.50 6.13
C SER A 85 -12.53 19.55 5.03
N ARG A 86 -13.79 19.08 5.08
CA ARG A 86 -14.38 18.24 4.03
C ARG A 86 -14.50 18.94 2.69
N GLU A 87 -14.83 20.22 2.67
CA GLU A 87 -14.91 21.01 1.44
C GLU A 87 -13.53 21.16 0.78
N LYS A 88 -12.49 21.48 1.57
CA LYS A 88 -11.11 21.51 1.07
C LYS A 88 -10.67 20.15 0.53
N LEU A 89 -10.97 19.07 1.25
CA LEU A 89 -10.66 17.71 0.80
C LEU A 89 -11.40 17.36 -0.50
N ALA A 90 -12.66 17.78 -0.66
CA ALA A 90 -13.43 17.60 -1.88
C ALA A 90 -12.77 18.29 -3.08
N GLN A 91 -12.34 19.54 -2.93
CA GLN A 91 -11.65 20.29 -3.98
C GLN A 91 -10.33 19.64 -4.40
N ARG A 92 -9.54 19.15 -3.44
CA ARG A 92 -8.30 18.40 -3.71
C ARG A 92 -8.57 17.06 -4.39
N THR A 93 -9.67 16.40 -4.01
CA THR A 93 -10.13 15.17 -4.66
C THR A 93 -10.50 15.42 -6.12
N ASP A 94 -11.24 16.49 -6.41
CA ASP A 94 -11.59 16.86 -7.79
C ASP A 94 -10.35 17.16 -8.64
N ALA A 95 -9.37 17.86 -8.08
CA ALA A 95 -8.10 18.15 -8.76
C ALA A 95 -7.30 16.87 -9.05
N ALA A 96 -7.17 15.97 -8.08
CA ALA A 96 -6.48 14.69 -8.25
C ALA A 96 -7.17 13.82 -9.31
N LEU A 97 -8.51 13.74 -9.30
CA LEU A 97 -9.27 13.00 -10.30
C LEU A 97 -9.17 13.64 -11.69
N GLN A 98 -9.13 14.97 -11.78
CA GLN A 98 -8.92 15.66 -13.04
C GLN A 98 -7.56 15.32 -13.65
N PHE A 99 -6.50 15.33 -12.83
CA PHE A 99 -5.17 14.88 -13.26
C PHE A 99 -5.22 13.45 -13.85
N ILE A 100 -5.88 12.50 -13.16
CA ILE A 100 -6.00 11.11 -13.64
C ILE A 100 -6.81 11.05 -14.95
N ARG A 101 -7.91 11.82 -15.07
CA ARG A 101 -8.71 11.90 -16.31
C ARG A 101 -7.88 12.39 -17.50
N ASP A 102 -7.02 13.36 -17.30
CA ASP A 102 -6.15 13.87 -18.36
C ASP A 102 -5.11 12.83 -18.77
N GLN A 103 -4.53 12.09 -17.81
CA GLN A 103 -3.63 10.96 -18.11
C GLN A 103 -4.34 9.85 -18.91
N TYR A 104 -5.59 9.51 -18.54
CA TYR A 104 -6.40 8.54 -19.27
C TYR A 104 -6.69 9.01 -20.70
N ARG A 105 -7.10 10.27 -20.88
CA ARG A 105 -7.39 10.84 -22.21
C ARG A 105 -6.17 10.83 -23.12
N GLU A 106 -5.02 11.25 -22.62
CA GLU A 106 -3.75 11.25 -23.37
C GLU A 106 -3.35 9.86 -23.88
N ARG A 107 -3.76 8.81 -23.17
CA ARG A 107 -3.37 7.41 -23.46
C ARG A 107 -4.49 6.58 -24.08
N GLY A 108 -5.65 7.18 -24.35
CA GLY A 108 -6.81 6.47 -24.87
C GLY A 108 -7.35 5.40 -23.93
N ILE A 109 -7.17 5.57 -22.61
CA ILE A 109 -7.68 4.63 -21.61
C ILE A 109 -9.17 4.90 -21.42
N GLU A 110 -9.98 3.88 -21.71
CA GLU A 110 -11.41 3.89 -21.43
C GLU A 110 -11.64 3.49 -19.96
N GLY A 111 -12.36 4.32 -19.20
CA GLY A 111 -12.68 4.04 -17.81
C GLY A 111 -13.06 5.28 -17.02
N HIS A 112 -13.53 5.07 -15.79
CA HIS A 112 -13.89 6.15 -14.88
C HIS A 112 -12.83 6.27 -13.77
N PRO A 113 -12.04 7.35 -13.75
CA PRO A 113 -11.11 7.59 -12.66
C PRO A 113 -11.82 7.65 -11.33
N HIS A 114 -11.26 6.93 -10.36
CA HIS A 114 -11.68 6.95 -8.97
C HIS A 114 -10.43 7.09 -8.09
N ALA A 115 -10.66 7.46 -6.83
CA ALA A 115 -9.61 7.59 -5.84
C ALA A 115 -10.05 6.95 -4.52
N PHE A 116 -9.07 6.66 -3.68
CA PHE A 116 -9.27 6.24 -2.31
C PHE A 116 -8.71 7.31 -1.38
N ILE A 117 -9.56 7.76 -0.46
CA ILE A 117 -9.14 8.58 0.68
C ILE A 117 -8.78 7.62 1.81
N LYS A 118 -7.53 7.66 2.26
CA LYS A 118 -6.99 6.73 3.26
C LYS A 118 -6.37 7.47 4.43
N ASN A 119 -6.61 7.05 5.67
CA ASN A 119 -5.83 7.51 6.84
C ASN A 119 -4.33 7.28 6.58
N ASN A 120 -3.51 8.33 6.73
CA ASN A 120 -2.08 8.22 6.43
C ASN A 120 -1.32 7.33 7.44
N SER A 121 -1.75 7.26 8.71
CA SER A 121 -1.06 6.54 9.80
C SER A 121 -1.88 5.39 10.42
N GLY A 122 -2.69 4.70 9.61
CA GLY A 122 -3.59 3.62 10.07
C GLY A 122 -3.36 2.24 9.46
N THR A 123 -3.91 1.21 10.10
CA THR A 123 -3.85 -0.21 9.70
C THR A 123 -5.21 -0.82 9.33
N TYR A 124 -5.19 -2.00 8.69
CA TYR A 124 -6.36 -2.88 8.45
C TYR A 124 -7.57 -2.25 7.74
N GLY A 125 -7.37 -1.38 6.76
CA GLY A 125 -8.48 -0.84 5.94
C GLY A 125 -9.46 0.06 6.71
N LEU A 126 -9.16 0.40 7.97
CA LEU A 126 -9.87 1.42 8.73
C LEU A 126 -9.47 2.80 8.20
N GLY A 127 -10.46 3.68 8.04
CA GLY A 127 -10.26 5.00 7.43
C GLY A 127 -9.94 4.92 5.94
N VAL A 128 -10.61 4.03 5.19
CA VAL A 128 -10.55 3.98 3.71
C VAL A 128 -11.95 4.18 3.14
N VAL A 129 -12.08 5.15 2.23
CA VAL A 129 -13.31 5.43 1.47
C VAL A 129 -12.95 5.66 0.01
N GLN A 130 -13.67 4.99 -0.89
CA GLN A 130 -13.58 5.22 -2.33
C GLN A 130 -14.45 6.41 -2.73
N VAL A 131 -13.97 7.22 -3.65
CA VAL A 131 -14.62 8.41 -4.19
C VAL A 131 -14.38 8.51 -5.70
N SER A 132 -15.36 9.03 -6.42
CA SER A 132 -15.31 9.29 -7.86
C SER A 132 -15.47 10.78 -8.20
N SER A 133 -15.71 11.61 -7.17
CA SER A 133 -15.77 13.07 -7.24
C SER A 133 -15.56 13.69 -5.85
N GLY A 134 -15.32 14.99 -5.81
CA GLY A 134 -15.38 15.77 -4.57
C GLY A 134 -16.79 15.77 -3.95
N ASP A 135 -17.84 15.64 -4.75
CA ASP A 135 -19.22 15.57 -4.26
C ASP A 135 -19.46 14.32 -3.40
N ASP A 136 -18.77 13.21 -3.66
CA ASP A 136 -18.81 12.05 -2.77
C ASP A 136 -18.29 12.40 -1.37
N VAL A 137 -17.24 13.23 -1.27
CA VAL A 137 -16.67 13.69 0.01
C VAL A 137 -17.67 14.61 0.73
N ARG A 138 -18.28 15.55 0.00
CA ARG A 138 -19.31 16.46 0.54
C ARG A 138 -20.50 15.68 1.10
N SER A 139 -20.92 14.64 0.38
CA SER A 139 -22.10 13.82 0.67
C SER A 139 -21.82 12.61 1.57
N TRP A 140 -20.63 12.49 2.15
CA TRP A 140 -20.27 11.34 2.99
C TRP A 140 -21.32 11.02 4.06
N SER A 141 -21.87 9.81 3.95
CA SER A 141 -22.83 9.26 4.90
C SER A 141 -22.26 9.19 6.33
N TYR A 142 -23.14 9.08 7.33
CA TYR A 142 -22.73 8.82 8.71
C TYR A 142 -21.77 7.62 8.83
N LYS A 143 -22.01 6.56 8.06
CA LYS A 143 -21.15 5.36 8.02
C LYS A 143 -19.76 5.67 7.46
N ALA A 144 -19.67 6.45 6.39
CA ALA A 144 -18.40 6.88 5.81
C ALA A 144 -17.63 7.79 6.77
N ARG A 145 -18.29 8.79 7.37
CA ARG A 145 -17.68 9.65 8.39
C ARG A 145 -17.21 8.86 9.62
N LYS A 146 -17.98 7.87 10.07
CA LYS A 146 -17.57 6.98 11.17
C LYS A 146 -16.32 6.17 10.83
N LYS A 147 -16.19 5.66 9.59
CA LYS A 147 -14.96 5.01 9.12
C LYS A 147 -13.76 5.96 9.13
N MET A 148 -13.96 7.21 8.70
CA MET A 148 -12.95 8.26 8.67
C MET A 148 -12.70 8.95 10.03
N LYS A 149 -13.40 8.52 11.08
CA LYS A 149 -13.17 8.95 12.46
C LYS A 149 -12.33 7.96 13.26
N ALA A 150 -12.42 6.67 12.94
CA ALA A 150 -11.83 5.62 13.74
C ALA A 150 -10.34 5.43 13.40
N ALA A 151 -9.45 5.83 14.32
CA ALA A 151 -8.10 5.28 14.39
C ALA A 151 -8.05 4.15 15.44
N LYS A 152 -7.20 3.15 15.20
CA LYS A 152 -6.91 2.09 16.19
C LYS A 152 -6.27 2.76 17.42
N GLY A 153 -6.77 2.50 18.62
CA GLY A 153 -6.28 3.12 19.87
C GLY A 153 -7.01 4.38 20.32
N GLY A 154 -8.12 4.77 19.67
CA GLY A 154 -8.98 5.87 20.14
C GLY A 154 -8.57 7.28 19.69
N GLY A 155 -7.50 7.41 18.91
CA GLY A 155 -7.08 8.67 18.28
C GLY A 155 -8.02 9.11 17.14
N SER A 156 -7.96 10.41 16.81
CA SER A 156 -8.58 10.96 15.60
C SER A 156 -7.64 10.86 14.39
N ILE A 157 -8.20 10.85 13.19
CA ILE A 157 -7.44 10.95 11.95
C ILE A 157 -7.22 12.44 11.67
N SER A 158 -5.97 12.89 11.70
CA SER A 158 -5.58 14.28 11.42
C SER A 158 -4.98 14.48 10.02
N GLU A 159 -4.73 13.38 9.31
CA GLU A 159 -4.04 13.38 8.03
C GLU A 159 -4.55 12.20 7.18
N VAL A 160 -4.90 12.50 5.94
CA VAL A 160 -5.33 11.49 4.96
C VAL A 160 -4.49 11.62 3.69
N ILE A 161 -4.46 10.56 2.89
CA ILE A 161 -3.96 10.62 1.52
C ILE A 161 -5.13 10.48 0.54
N ILE A 162 -5.06 11.20 -0.57
CA ILE A 162 -5.87 10.98 -1.75
C ILE A 162 -5.00 10.15 -2.70
N GLN A 163 -5.42 8.92 -2.97
CA GLN A 163 -4.66 8.00 -3.79
C GLN A 163 -5.47 7.57 -5.00
N GLU A 164 -4.84 7.61 -6.17
CA GLU A 164 -5.36 7.02 -7.40
C GLU A 164 -5.85 5.58 -7.18
N GLY A 165 -7.05 5.30 -7.66
CA GLY A 165 -7.60 3.97 -7.73
C GLY A 165 -7.17 3.29 -9.02
N VAL A 166 -6.38 2.23 -8.90
CA VAL A 166 -5.94 1.42 -10.04
C VAL A 166 -6.93 0.26 -10.22
N PRO A 167 -7.69 0.22 -11.32
CA PRO A 167 -8.62 -0.88 -11.56
C PRO A 167 -7.85 -2.17 -11.87
N THR A 168 -8.36 -3.30 -11.40
CA THR A 168 -7.83 -4.61 -11.83
C THR A 168 -8.56 -5.13 -13.07
N THR A 169 -7.81 -5.56 -14.07
CA THR A 169 -8.35 -6.24 -15.25
C THR A 169 -8.30 -7.76 -15.11
N LEU A 170 -7.62 -8.27 -14.07
CA LEU A 170 -7.44 -9.69 -13.87
C LEU A 170 -8.74 -10.34 -13.39
N LYS A 171 -9.08 -11.48 -14.00
CA LYS A 171 -10.20 -12.33 -13.57
C LYS A 171 -9.73 -13.76 -13.39
N GLN A 172 -10.33 -14.44 -12.42
CA GLN A 172 -10.13 -15.88 -12.20
C GLN A 172 -11.48 -16.54 -11.96
N ASP A 173 -11.90 -17.38 -12.91
CA ASP A 173 -13.23 -17.99 -12.97
C ASP A 173 -14.33 -16.91 -12.92
N ASP A 174 -14.23 -15.93 -13.83
CA ASP A 174 -15.11 -14.76 -13.98
C ASP A 174 -15.17 -13.77 -12.80
N ALA A 175 -14.61 -14.12 -11.64
CA ALA A 175 -14.48 -13.23 -10.49
C ALA A 175 -13.29 -12.28 -10.65
N THR A 176 -13.46 -11.03 -10.23
CA THR A 176 -12.40 -10.02 -10.17
C THR A 176 -11.27 -10.51 -9.25
N ALA A 177 -10.02 -10.36 -9.69
CA ALA A 177 -8.85 -10.89 -9.01
C ALA A 177 -7.74 -9.86 -8.89
N GLU A 178 -6.93 -9.95 -7.83
CA GLU A 178 -5.67 -9.21 -7.68
C GLU A 178 -4.57 -10.14 -7.13
N PRO A 179 -3.33 -10.08 -7.64
CA PRO A 179 -2.23 -10.87 -7.10
C PRO A 179 -1.72 -10.27 -5.79
N ALA A 180 -1.45 -11.14 -4.82
CA ALA A 180 -0.71 -10.83 -3.61
C ALA A 180 0.57 -11.67 -3.59
N LEU A 181 1.73 -11.01 -3.59
CA LEU A 181 3.03 -11.67 -3.68
C LEU A 181 3.78 -11.62 -2.35
N TYR A 182 4.50 -12.71 -2.06
CA TYR A 182 5.42 -12.83 -0.94
C TYR A 182 6.86 -12.75 -1.42
N MET A 183 7.66 -11.97 -0.69
CA MET A 183 9.10 -11.86 -0.84
C MET A 183 9.79 -12.45 0.40
N VAL A 184 10.90 -13.15 0.20
CA VAL A 184 11.82 -13.54 1.28
C VAL A 184 13.20 -13.03 0.89
N GLY A 185 13.74 -12.10 1.69
CA GLY A 185 14.89 -11.31 1.27
C GLY A 185 14.60 -10.56 -0.03
N CYS A 186 15.50 -10.66 -1.01
CA CYS A 186 15.36 -10.06 -2.34
C CYS A 186 14.68 -10.98 -3.38
N GLN A 187 14.20 -12.15 -2.97
CA GLN A 187 13.65 -13.17 -3.87
C GLN A 187 12.13 -13.30 -3.74
N LEU A 188 11.46 -13.55 -4.86
CA LEU A 188 10.04 -13.94 -4.87
C LEU A 188 9.91 -15.32 -4.26
N ALA A 189 9.05 -15.44 -3.24
CA ALA A 189 8.81 -16.70 -2.54
C ALA A 189 7.51 -17.38 -2.97
N GLY A 190 6.57 -16.62 -3.52
CA GLY A 190 5.26 -17.13 -3.93
C GLY A 190 4.18 -16.07 -3.86
N GLY A 191 2.92 -16.51 -3.83
CA GLY A 191 1.78 -15.62 -3.75
C GLY A 191 0.45 -16.35 -3.83
N PHE A 192 -0.62 -15.57 -3.88
CA PHE A 192 -1.97 -16.05 -4.15
C PHE A 192 -2.76 -15.00 -4.93
N LEU A 193 -3.84 -15.43 -5.58
CA LEU A 193 -4.83 -14.52 -6.13
C LEU A 193 -5.90 -14.26 -5.09
N ARG A 194 -6.13 -13.01 -4.72
CA ARG A 194 -7.33 -12.62 -3.99
C ARG A 194 -8.44 -12.37 -4.99
N THR A 195 -9.50 -13.16 -4.91
CA THR A 195 -10.65 -13.08 -5.82
C THR A 195 -11.90 -12.65 -5.08
N HIS A 196 -12.79 -11.96 -5.78
CA HIS A 196 -14.08 -11.58 -5.23
C HIS A 196 -15.14 -11.53 -6.34
N ASP A 197 -16.19 -12.31 -6.17
CA ASP A 197 -17.30 -12.50 -7.12
C ASP A 197 -18.27 -11.30 -7.19
N LYS A 198 -18.45 -10.59 -6.07
CA LYS A 198 -19.37 -9.46 -5.92
C LYS A 198 -18.71 -8.08 -6.02
N LYS A 199 -17.41 -8.01 -6.33
CA LYS A 199 -16.67 -6.75 -6.41
C LYS A 199 -16.20 -6.49 -7.81
N GLY A 200 -16.35 -5.25 -8.26
CA GLY A 200 -15.88 -4.79 -9.55
C GLY A 200 -14.37 -4.50 -9.59
N PRO A 201 -13.83 -4.24 -10.80
CA PRO A 201 -12.44 -3.83 -11.03
C PRO A 201 -11.92 -2.67 -10.17
N GLU A 202 -12.80 -1.72 -9.87
CA GLU A 202 -12.48 -0.46 -9.17
C GLU A 202 -12.65 -0.56 -7.66
N GLU A 203 -13.14 -1.69 -7.15
CA GLU A 203 -13.44 -1.86 -5.72
C GLU A 203 -12.31 -2.59 -4.99
N SER A 204 -12.16 -2.31 -3.69
CA SER A 204 -11.21 -3.07 -2.87
C SER A 204 -11.65 -4.52 -2.69
N LEU A 205 -10.86 -5.46 -3.22
CA LEU A 205 -11.07 -6.89 -3.03
C LEU A 205 -10.67 -7.35 -1.63
N ASN A 206 -9.93 -6.54 -0.86
CA ASN A 206 -9.66 -6.77 0.56
C ASN A 206 -10.88 -6.47 1.43
N SER A 207 -11.96 -7.22 1.23
CA SER A 207 -13.23 -7.06 1.93
C SER A 207 -13.87 -8.42 2.26
N PRO A 208 -14.83 -8.47 3.21
CA PRO A 208 -15.49 -9.71 3.58
C PRO A 208 -16.16 -10.38 2.38
N GLY A 209 -15.86 -11.67 2.16
CA GLY A 209 -16.29 -12.42 0.98
C GLY A 209 -15.18 -12.73 -0.02
N ALA A 210 -13.98 -12.16 0.16
CA ALA A 210 -12.82 -12.52 -0.63
C ALA A 210 -12.45 -14.01 -0.50
N VAL A 211 -12.09 -14.63 -1.63
CA VAL A 211 -11.64 -16.01 -1.74
C VAL A 211 -10.20 -16.02 -2.26
N TYR A 212 -9.33 -16.80 -1.61
CA TYR A 212 -7.91 -16.90 -1.98
C TYR A 212 -7.67 -18.12 -2.86
N LYS A 213 -7.23 -17.89 -4.09
CA LYS A 213 -6.93 -18.93 -5.07
C LYS A 213 -5.42 -19.04 -5.28
N ARG A 214 -4.99 -20.22 -5.74
CA ARG A 214 -3.58 -20.49 -6.01
C ARG A 214 -3.07 -19.59 -7.13
N LEU A 215 -1.91 -18.98 -6.91
CA LEU A 215 -1.04 -18.45 -7.94
C LEU A 215 0.07 -19.48 -8.17
N CYS A 216 0.28 -19.97 -9.39
CA CYS A 216 1.28 -21.03 -9.58
C CYS A 216 2.69 -20.43 -9.51
N VAL A 217 3.57 -21.07 -8.73
CA VAL A 217 4.93 -20.57 -8.44
C VAL A 217 5.85 -20.66 -9.67
N SER A 218 5.56 -21.61 -10.59
CA SER A 218 6.15 -21.66 -11.94
C SER A 218 6.01 -20.36 -12.70
N ASP A 219 4.90 -19.65 -12.44
CA ASP A 219 4.56 -18.45 -13.16
C ASP A 219 5.45 -17.29 -12.69
N LEU A 220 5.96 -17.33 -11.45
CA LEU A 220 6.84 -16.31 -10.88
C LEU A 220 8.33 -16.49 -11.24
N ALA A 221 8.70 -17.54 -11.99
CA ALA A 221 10.05 -17.69 -12.50
C ALA A 221 10.32 -16.65 -13.59
N ILE A 222 11.51 -16.03 -13.57
CA ILE A 222 11.88 -15.07 -14.62
C ILE A 222 12.06 -15.80 -15.94
N ASN A 223 10.98 -15.92 -16.70
CA ASN A 223 10.92 -16.53 -18.01
C ASN A 223 10.20 -15.60 -18.97
N ILE A 224 10.97 -14.68 -19.58
CA ILE A 224 10.46 -13.60 -20.43
C ILE A 224 9.67 -14.13 -21.63
N SER A 225 10.05 -15.30 -22.17
CA SER A 225 9.38 -15.91 -23.32
C SER A 225 8.15 -16.75 -22.94
N GLY A 226 7.98 -17.15 -21.68
CA GLY A 226 6.92 -18.06 -21.24
C GLY A 226 5.80 -17.45 -20.38
N CYS A 227 6.12 -16.48 -19.52
CA CYS A 227 5.20 -15.95 -18.48
C CYS A 227 5.38 -14.42 -18.28
N PRO A 228 5.04 -13.58 -19.28
CA PRO A 228 5.37 -12.15 -19.27
C PRO A 228 4.65 -11.35 -18.18
N MET A 229 3.40 -11.71 -17.83
CA MET A 229 2.61 -10.96 -16.82
C MET A 229 3.16 -11.13 -15.41
N GLU A 230 3.63 -12.33 -15.10
CA GLU A 230 4.10 -12.69 -13.79
C GLU A 230 5.51 -12.16 -13.52
N ASN A 231 6.31 -11.98 -14.58
CA ASN A 231 7.52 -11.18 -14.53
C ASN A 231 7.23 -9.74 -14.14
N VAL A 232 6.18 -9.13 -14.71
CA VAL A 232 5.77 -7.76 -14.33
C VAL A 232 5.39 -7.74 -12.85
N TYR A 233 4.55 -8.66 -12.37
CA TYR A 233 4.21 -8.71 -10.94
C TYR A 233 5.46 -8.83 -10.06
N GLY A 234 6.41 -9.67 -10.45
CA GLY A 234 7.68 -9.85 -9.76
C GLY A 234 8.52 -8.58 -9.67
N TRP A 235 8.65 -7.84 -10.77
CA TRP A 235 9.40 -6.57 -10.79
C TRP A 235 8.71 -5.47 -9.98
N ILE A 236 7.38 -5.34 -10.08
CA ILE A 236 6.62 -4.39 -9.28
C ILE A 236 6.72 -4.72 -7.78
N ALA A 237 6.68 -6.00 -7.41
CA ALA A 237 6.89 -6.43 -6.03
C ALA A 237 8.29 -6.05 -5.50
N LYS A 238 9.33 -6.21 -6.33
CA LYS A 238 10.70 -5.79 -5.98
C LYS A 238 10.82 -4.28 -5.79
N LEU A 239 10.20 -3.47 -6.66
CA LEU A 239 10.15 -2.01 -6.49
C LEU A 239 9.46 -1.64 -5.16
N GLY A 240 8.34 -2.30 -4.84
CA GLY A 240 7.66 -2.14 -3.55
C GLY A 240 8.55 -2.50 -2.35
N PHE A 241 9.29 -3.60 -2.43
CA PHE A 241 10.20 -4.01 -1.37
C PHE A 241 11.38 -3.03 -1.21
N LEU A 242 11.96 -2.57 -2.31
CA LEU A 242 13.03 -1.57 -2.30
C LEU A 242 12.55 -0.23 -1.72
N ALA A 243 11.30 0.17 -1.99
CA ALA A 243 10.70 1.37 -1.40
C ALA A 243 10.60 1.27 0.14
N ILE A 244 10.30 0.09 0.69
CA ILE A 244 10.31 -0.17 2.14
C ILE A 244 11.75 -0.10 2.68
N GLY A 245 12.73 -0.67 1.96
CA GLY A 245 14.13 -0.58 2.34
C GLY A 245 14.65 0.87 2.38
N LEU A 246 14.26 1.70 1.42
CA LEU A 246 14.53 3.14 1.44
C LEU A 246 13.87 3.84 2.62
N GLU A 247 12.61 3.52 2.90
CA GLU A 247 11.89 4.07 4.06
C GLU A 247 12.63 3.75 5.37
N ALA A 248 13.14 2.53 5.50
CA ALA A 248 13.94 2.11 6.65
C ALA A 248 15.25 2.91 6.77
N ARG A 249 15.96 3.06 5.64
CA ARG A 249 17.21 3.82 5.57
C ARG A 249 17.00 5.30 5.91
N ASP A 250 15.97 5.94 5.36
CA ASP A 250 15.68 7.35 5.56
C ASP A 250 15.31 7.65 7.03
N LYS A 251 14.74 6.66 7.73
CA LYS A 251 14.45 6.72 9.17
C LYS A 251 15.64 6.38 10.06
N ASN A 252 16.83 6.16 9.48
CA ASN A 252 18.04 5.68 10.17
C ASN A 252 17.76 4.43 11.03
N ILE A 253 16.85 3.57 10.57
CA ILE A 253 16.59 2.30 11.24
C ILE A 253 17.80 1.42 10.94
N ASN A 254 18.74 1.40 11.89
CA ASN A 254 20.00 0.70 11.76
C ASN A 254 19.75 -0.78 11.45
N SER A 255 19.96 -1.15 10.19
CA SER A 255 20.23 -2.52 9.75
C SER A 255 21.52 -3.09 10.39
N GLY A 256 22.28 -2.30 11.16
CA GLY A 256 23.49 -2.71 11.88
C GLY A 256 23.30 -3.31 13.29
N ARG A 257 22.07 -3.50 13.78
CA ARG A 257 21.78 -4.37 14.95
C ARG A 257 20.94 -5.58 14.62
N THR A 258 20.50 -5.70 13.36
CA THR A 258 19.83 -6.85 12.79
C THR A 258 20.78 -7.48 11.78
N THR A 259 20.77 -8.80 11.66
CA THR A 259 21.57 -9.58 10.70
C THR A 259 21.65 -8.94 9.30
N PRO A 260 22.73 -9.18 8.52
CA PRO A 260 23.02 -8.57 7.20
C PRO A 260 22.03 -8.87 6.06
N LEU A 261 20.81 -9.33 6.38
CA LEU A 261 19.74 -9.63 5.43
C LEU A 261 19.11 -8.38 4.78
N LEU A 262 19.54 -7.18 5.19
CA LEU A 262 19.09 -5.89 4.64
C LEU A 262 20.26 -5.12 3.99
N GLU A 263 21.33 -5.79 3.56
CA GLU A 263 22.18 -5.16 2.55
C GLU A 263 21.36 -5.07 1.25
N PRO A 264 21.17 -3.85 0.69
CA PRO A 264 20.57 -3.73 -0.62
C PRO A 264 21.47 -4.47 -1.62
N CYS A 265 20.91 -5.42 -2.37
CA CYS A 265 21.56 -5.93 -3.57
C CYS A 265 21.79 -4.80 -4.57
#